data_AF-A0A7D5E698-F1
#
_entry.id   AF-A0A7D5E698-F1
#
_cell.length_a   1.000
_cell.length_b   1.000
_cell.length_c   1.000
_cell.angle_alpha   90.00
_cell.angle_beta   90.00
_cell.angle_gamma   90.00
#
_symmetry.space_group_name_H-M   'P 1'
#
loop_
_entity.id
_entity.type
_entity.pdbx_description
1 polymer ?
#
loop_
_entity_poly.entity_id
_entity_poly.type
_entity_poly.pdbx_seq_one_letter_code
_entity_poly.pdbx_strand_id
1 'polypeptide(L)'
;MSYEKRYVDDLTRNERYSSELQRRGVNKSFYDANKVLLCPECGRSFNLFYSRAKLCAGCPSLVRGCELARCTHCHTEFPLRNHMSKRATRTTSNYIESIVKRYHDTFGERPGQ
;
A
#
# COMPACT_ATOMS: atom_id res chain seq x y z
N MET A 1 7.15 22.98 27.85
CA MET A 1 7.56 21.77 27.10
C MET A 1 6.37 21.31 26.27
N SER A 2 6.16 21.91 25.10
CA SER A 2 5.06 21.56 24.20
C SER A 2 5.42 20.30 23.42
N TYR A 3 4.72 19.20 23.71
CA TYR A 3 4.69 18.02 22.85
C TYR A 3 4.00 18.40 21.55
N GLU A 4 4.79 18.89 20.61
CA GLU A 4 4.36 19.25 19.27
C GLU A 4 3.95 17.95 18.56
N LYS A 5 2.65 17.81 18.28
CA LYS A 5 2.10 16.70 17.50
C LYS A 5 2.68 16.76 16.09
N ARG A 6 3.85 16.13 15.86
CA ARG A 6 4.30 15.81 14.50
C ARG A 6 3.27 14.86 13.90
N TYR A 7 2.59 15.32 12.86
CA TYR A 7 1.71 14.43 12.10
C TYR A 7 2.60 13.40 11.39
N VAL A 8 2.10 12.17 11.24
CA VAL A 8 2.85 11.03 10.66
C VAL A 8 3.37 11.34 9.24
N ASP A 9 2.79 12.34 8.58
CA ASP A 9 3.19 12.82 7.27
C ASP A 9 4.50 13.60 7.26
N ASP A 10 4.88 14.24 8.36
CA ASP A 10 6.11 15.03 8.51
C ASP A 10 7.36 14.17 8.77
N LEU A 11 7.17 12.89 9.11
CA LEU A 11 8.25 11.97 9.41
C LEU A 11 8.88 11.43 8.12
N THR A 12 10.21 11.41 8.08
CA THR A 12 10.97 10.74 7.02
C THR A 12 10.62 9.25 6.98
N ARG A 13 10.85 8.61 5.83
CA ARG A 13 10.57 7.17 5.65
C ARG A 13 11.26 6.29 6.71
N ASN A 14 12.46 6.67 7.16
CA ASN A 14 13.19 5.93 8.19
C ASN A 14 12.71 6.23 9.60
N GLU A 15 12.26 7.46 9.89
CA GLU A 15 11.63 7.78 11.18
C GLU A 15 10.29 7.06 11.34
N ARG A 16 9.55 6.88 10.24
CA ARG A 16 8.34 6.06 10.18
C ARG A 16 8.61 4.57 10.43
N TYR A 17 9.72 4.05 9.90
CA TYR A 17 10.14 2.66 10.06
C TYR A 17 11.07 2.49 11.27
N SER A 18 10.48 2.52 12.48
CA SER A 18 11.21 2.48 13.74
C SER A 18 12.06 1.21 13.93
N SER A 19 13.10 1.31 14.76
CA SER A 19 13.91 0.16 15.19
C SER A 19 13.09 -0.87 15.97
N GLU A 20 11.99 -0.45 16.60
CA GLU A 20 11.05 -1.36 17.27
C GLU A 20 10.32 -2.25 16.26
N LEU A 21 9.82 -1.69 15.15
CA LEU A 21 9.19 -2.46 14.08
C LEU A 21 10.16 -3.50 13.51
N GLN A 22 11.42 -3.11 13.32
CA GLN A 22 12.47 -4.02 12.86
C GLN A 22 12.70 -5.18 13.84
N ARG A 23 12.80 -4.90 15.14
CA ARG A 23 12.97 -5.93 16.20
C ARG A 23 11.79 -6.90 16.25
N ARG A 24 10.59 -6.44 15.94
CA ARG A 24 9.37 -7.27 15.85
C ARG A 24 9.25 -8.04 14.53
N GLY A 25 10.25 -7.96 13.64
CA GLY A 25 10.28 -8.68 12.37
C GLY A 25 9.43 -8.04 11.26
N VAL A 26 8.98 -6.79 11.44
CA VAL A 26 8.23 -6.08 10.40
C VAL A 26 9.16 -5.75 9.24
N ASN A 27 8.90 -6.30 8.07
CA ASN A 27 9.67 -6.02 6.86
C ASN A 27 9.40 -4.59 6.35
N LYS A 28 10.44 -3.88 5.89
CA LYS A 28 10.29 -2.51 5.36
C LYS A 28 9.34 -2.40 4.16
N SER A 29 9.36 -3.36 3.24
CA SER A 29 8.43 -3.42 2.10
C SER A 29 7.01 -3.69 2.55
N PHE A 30 6.82 -4.51 3.59
CA PHE A 30 5.51 -4.72 4.21
C PHE A 30 4.98 -3.43 4.85
N TYR A 31 5.84 -2.71 5.57
CA TYR A 31 5.50 -1.42 6.15
C TYR A 31 5.09 -0.40 5.07
N ASP A 32 5.90 -0.26 4.01
CA ASP A 32 5.62 0.65 2.89
C ASP A 32 4.31 0.28 2.15
N ALA A 33 3.98 -1.01 2.05
CA ALA A 33 2.73 -1.47 1.45
C ALA A 33 1.49 -1.18 2.31
N ASN A 34 1.65 -1.12 3.63
CA ASN A 34 0.61 -0.75 4.59
C ASN A 34 0.45 0.76 4.79
N LYS A 35 1.02 1.57 3.88
CA LYS A 35 0.91 3.03 3.93
C LYS A 35 -0.55 3.47 3.85
N VAL A 36 -0.90 4.45 4.68
CA VAL A 36 -2.16 5.19 4.62
C VAL A 36 -2.07 6.25 3.54
N LEU A 37 -3.07 6.31 2.66
CA LEU A 37 -3.19 7.26 1.56
C LEU A 37 -4.41 8.15 1.79
N LEU A 38 -4.32 9.41 1.38
CA LEU A 38 -5.43 10.34 1.36
C LEU A 38 -6.09 10.30 -0.02
N CYS A 39 -7.40 10.08 -0.08
CA CYS A 39 -8.12 10.15 -1.35
C CYS A 39 -8.22 11.60 -1.85
N PRO A 40 -7.83 11.91 -3.10
CA PRO A 40 -7.93 13.27 -3.63
C PRO A 40 -9.39 13.72 -3.87
N GLU A 41 -10.31 12.79 -4.09
CA GLU A 41 -11.72 13.10 -4.39
C GLU A 41 -12.57 13.28 -3.13
N CYS A 42 -12.52 12.32 -2.21
CA CYS A 42 -13.39 12.34 -1.02
C CYS A 42 -12.69 12.79 0.27
N GLY A 43 -11.38 13.03 0.23
CA GLY A 43 -10.59 13.48 1.40
C GLY A 43 -10.46 12.47 2.53
N ARG A 44 -10.93 11.22 2.37
CA ARG A 44 -10.80 10.18 3.41
C ARG A 44 -9.48 9.43 3.28
N SER A 45 -8.90 9.07 4.42
CA SER A 45 -7.69 8.27 4.49
C SER A 45 -8.01 6.77 4.48
N PHE A 46 -7.16 5.96 3.84
CA PHE A 46 -7.34 4.51 3.78
C PHE A 46 -6.00 3.78 3.60
N ASN A 47 -5.93 2.51 4.00
CA ASN A 47 -4.74 1.67 3.85
C ASN A 47 -4.66 1.07 2.42
N LEU A 48 -3.51 1.22 1.76
CA LEU A 48 -3.29 0.76 0.39
C LEU A 48 -3.40 -0.77 0.26
N PHE A 49 -2.75 -1.54 1.15
CA PHE A 49 -2.79 -3.00 1.12
C PHE A 49 -4.22 -3.51 1.28
N TYR A 50 -4.95 -2.99 2.27
CA TYR A 50 -6.36 -3.34 2.50
C TYR A 50 -7.25 -2.98 1.31
N SER A 51 -7.07 -1.79 0.74
CA SER A 51 -7.78 -1.39 -0.49
C SER A 51 -7.60 -2.41 -1.62
N ARG A 52 -6.35 -2.82 -1.88
CA ARG A 52 -6.06 -3.78 -2.94
C ARG A 52 -6.65 -5.16 -2.66
N ALA A 53 -6.52 -5.64 -1.42
CA ALA A 53 -7.10 -6.92 -1.02
C ALA A 53 -8.63 -6.92 -1.15
N LYS A 54 -9.30 -5.83 -0.78
CA LYS A 54 -10.77 -5.76 -0.80
C LYS A 54 -11.36 -5.49 -2.19
N LEU A 55 -10.75 -4.59 -2.95
CA LEU A 55 -11.34 -4.06 -4.20
C LEU A 55 -10.69 -4.60 -5.47
N CYS A 56 -9.45 -5.08 -5.38
CA CYS A 56 -8.66 -5.48 -6.54
C CYS A 56 -8.37 -6.99 -6.60
N ALA A 57 -8.91 -7.80 -5.68
CA ALA A 57 -8.62 -9.24 -5.59
C ALA A 57 -8.85 -10.00 -6.91
N GLY A 58 -9.88 -9.64 -7.67
CA GLY A 58 -10.18 -10.24 -8.99
C GLY A 58 -9.52 -9.55 -10.18
N CYS A 59 -8.71 -8.51 -9.98
CA CYS A 59 -8.16 -7.71 -11.08
C CYS A 59 -6.86 -8.34 -11.62
N PRO A 60 -6.77 -8.70 -12.91
CA PRO A 60 -5.53 -9.24 -13.49
C PRO A 60 -4.35 -8.27 -13.43
N SER A 61 -4.62 -6.96 -13.37
CA SER A 61 -3.57 -5.94 -13.23
C SER A 61 -2.90 -5.99 -11.86
N LEU A 62 -3.58 -6.49 -10.82
CA LEU A 62 -3.01 -6.60 -9.48
C LEU A 62 -1.83 -7.58 -9.45
N VAL A 63 -1.96 -8.71 -10.15
CA VAL A 63 -0.87 -9.69 -10.32
C VAL A 63 0.17 -9.30 -11.38
N ARG A 64 0.08 -8.08 -11.92
CA ARG A 64 1.05 -7.51 -12.88
C ARG A 64 1.69 -6.22 -12.36
N GLY A 65 1.59 -5.96 -11.05
CA GLY A 65 2.24 -4.81 -10.43
C GLY A 65 1.53 -3.48 -10.73
N CYS A 66 0.19 -3.48 -10.71
CA CYS A 66 -0.63 -2.27 -10.87
C CYS A 66 -0.10 -1.13 -9.99
N GLU A 67 0.07 0.07 -10.55
CA GLU A 67 0.56 1.26 -9.86
C GLU A 67 -0.56 2.26 -9.49
N LEU A 68 -1.81 1.79 -9.48
CA LEU A 68 -2.97 2.56 -9.06
C LEU A 68 -3.37 2.24 -7.61
N ALA A 69 -4.03 3.20 -6.98
CA ALA A 69 -4.76 3.02 -5.74
C ALA A 69 -6.25 3.26 -6.00
N ARG A 70 -7.12 2.49 -5.33
CA ARG A 70 -8.57 2.65 -5.39
C ARG A 70 -9.10 3.01 -4.00
N CYS A 71 -9.85 4.10 -3.87
CA CYS A 71 -10.37 4.49 -2.56
C CYS A 71 -11.39 3.46 -2.05
N THR A 72 -11.32 3.08 -0.76
CA THR A 72 -12.30 2.18 -0.13
C THR A 72 -13.64 2.84 0.20
N HIS A 73 -13.76 4.15 0.01
CA HIS A 73 -14.96 4.92 0.34
C HIS A 73 -15.72 5.39 -0.90
N CYS A 74 -15.05 6.03 -1.86
CA CYS A 74 -15.66 6.54 -3.08
C CYS A 74 -15.29 5.74 -4.34
N HIS A 75 -14.46 4.72 -4.23
CA HIS A 75 -14.02 3.85 -5.33
C HIS A 75 -13.26 4.53 -6.47
N THR A 76 -12.92 5.81 -6.36
CA THR A 76 -12.07 6.52 -7.32
C THR A 76 -10.70 5.85 -7.40
N GLU A 77 -10.24 5.60 -8.63
CA GLU A 77 -8.90 5.14 -8.93
C GLU A 77 -7.97 6.31 -9.25
N PHE A 78 -6.76 6.29 -8.70
CA PHE A 78 -5.77 7.32 -8.94
C PHE A 78 -4.34 6.77 -8.89
N PRO A 79 -3.37 7.43 -9.57
CA PRO A 79 -1.99 6.98 -9.59
C PRO A 79 -1.29 7.09 -8.23
N LEU A 80 -0.57 6.04 -7.82
CA LEU A 80 0.23 6.05 -6.58
C LEU A 80 1.35 7.08 -6.58
N ARG A 81 1.84 7.47 -7.76
CA ARG A 81 2.86 8.52 -7.93
C ARG A 81 2.48 9.87 -7.30
N ASN A 82 1.20 10.10 -7.02
CA ASN A 82 0.73 11.30 -6.33
C ASN A 82 1.10 11.29 -4.83
N HIS A 83 1.38 10.13 -4.24
CA HIS A 83 1.64 9.96 -2.79
C HIS A 83 3.02 9.39 -2.46
N MET A 84 3.79 9.00 -3.47
CA MET A 84 5.14 8.46 -3.30
C MET A 84 5.96 8.60 -4.59
N SER A 85 7.28 8.52 -4.47
CA SER A 85 8.16 8.59 -5.64
C SER A 85 7.89 7.46 -6.64
N LYS A 86 8.29 7.65 -7.90
CA LYS A 86 8.17 6.62 -8.95
C LYS A 86 8.81 5.29 -8.52
N ARG A 87 9.99 5.35 -7.90
CA ARG A 87 10.69 4.16 -7.39
C ARG A 87 9.91 3.47 -6.28
N ALA A 88 9.40 4.22 -5.31
CA ALA A 88 8.60 3.68 -4.22
C ALA A 88 7.31 3.04 -4.73
N THR A 89 6.63 3.68 -5.69
CA THR A 89 5.42 3.16 -6.34
C THR A 89 5.66 1.78 -6.94
N ARG A 90 6.72 1.63 -7.74
CA ARG A 90 7.11 0.38 -8.36
C ARG A 90 7.43 -0.70 -7.32
N THR A 91 8.27 -0.37 -6.33
CA THR A 91 8.67 -1.31 -5.28
C THR A 91 7.46 -1.81 -4.48
N THR A 92 6.59 -0.90 -4.03
CA THR A 92 5.38 -1.27 -3.28
C THR A 92 4.43 -2.11 -4.13
N SER A 93 4.24 -1.75 -5.40
CA SER A 93 3.34 -2.48 -6.30
C SER A 93 3.84 -3.90 -6.59
N ASN A 94 5.14 -4.07 -6.86
CA ASN A 94 5.76 -5.39 -7.06
C ASN A 94 5.73 -6.24 -5.79
N TYR A 95 5.88 -5.62 -4.61
CA TYR A 95 5.77 -6.34 -3.35
C TYR A 95 4.36 -6.90 -3.13
N ILE A 96 3.32 -6.07 -3.32
CA ILE A 96 1.93 -6.51 -3.21
C ILE A 96 1.61 -7.58 -4.25
N GLU A 97 2.06 -7.39 -5.50
CA GLU A 97 1.95 -8.42 -6.55
C GLU A 97 2.52 -9.76 -6.09
N SER A 98 3.73 -9.77 -5.50
CA SER A 98 4.37 -11.01 -5.05
C SER A 98 3.58 -11.74 -3.95
N ILE A 99 2.91 -10.99 -3.08
CA ILE A 99 2.05 -11.57 -2.02
C ILE A 99 0.82 -12.21 -2.66
N VAL A 100 0.17 -11.49 -3.57
CA VAL A 100 -1.07 -11.95 -4.22
C VAL A 100 -0.78 -13.16 -5.12
N LYS A 101 0.32 -13.14 -5.88
CA LYS A 101 0.78 -14.31 -6.64
C LYS A 101 0.99 -15.53 -5.75
N ARG A 102 1.74 -15.37 -4.66
CA ARG A 102 1.97 -16.47 -3.71
C ARG A 102 0.67 -17.02 -3.15
N TYR A 103 -0.30 -16.16 -2.83
CA TYR A 103 -1.61 -16.57 -2.36
C TYR A 103 -2.33 -17.43 -3.42
N HIS A 104 -2.45 -16.93 -4.64
CA HIS A 104 -3.07 -17.67 -5.74
C HIS A 104 -2.34 -18.98 -6.06
N ASP A 105 -1.01 -18.99 -6.05
CA ASP A 105 -0.20 -20.19 -6.27
C ASP A 105 -0.43 -21.24 -5.17
N THR A 106 -0.63 -20.79 -3.92
CA THR A 106 -0.84 -21.68 -2.76
C THR A 106 -2.24 -22.31 -2.79
N PHE A 107 -3.25 -21.54 -3.19
CA PHE A 107 -4.65 -21.98 -3.17
C PHE A 107 -5.19 -22.43 -4.54
N GLY A 108 -4.39 -22.36 -5.60
CA GLY A 108 -4.76 -22.76 -6.95
C GLY A 108 -5.76 -21.83 -7.65
N GLU A 109 -5.95 -20.62 -7.13
CA GLU A 109 -6.86 -19.64 -7.71
C GLU A 109 -6.26 -18.98 -8.96
N ARG A 110 -7.08 -18.77 -10.00
CA ARG A 110 -6.64 -18.11 -11.24
C ARG A 110 -7.32 -16.74 -11.38
N PRO A 111 -6.61 -15.63 -11.15
CA PRO A 111 -7.20 -14.31 -11.30
C PRO A 111 -7.61 -14.07 -12.76
N GLY A 112 -8.92 -13.92 -13.00
CA GLY A 112 -9.51 -13.67 -14.31
C GLY A 112 -9.99 -14.90 -15.09
N GLN A 113 -10.17 -16.05 -14.45
CA GLN A 113 -10.97 -17.17 -14.98
C GLN A 113 -12.37 -17.21 -14.38
#